data_AF-A0A6N2M0Z9-F1
#
_entry.id   AF-A0A6N2M0Z9-F1
#
_cell.length_a   1.000
_cell.length_b   1.000
_cell.length_c   1.000
_cell.angle_alpha   90.00
_cell.angle_beta   90.00
_cell.angle_gamma   90.00
#
_symmetry.space_group_name_H-M   'P 1'
#
loop_
_entity.id
_entity.type
_entity.pdbx_description
1 polymer ?
#
loop_
_entity_poly.entity_id
_entity_poly.type
_entity_poly.pdbx_seq_one_letter_code
_entity_poly.pdbx_strand_id
1 'polypeptide(L)'
;MATIGLSSISFRSRNPRNHLTSKHLFLTEYPKCTLRASADSTNPKAKFIARRRESVSVRQLRRPLMEYMSLPASQYSVLDAERIERVDDNTFRCYVYRFKFFAFEVCPVLLVRVEEQTNGCCIKLLSCKLEGSPIVVAQNEKFDASMVNQISCNSSSSNSTMQLLTSDAVIES
;
A
#
# COMPACT_ATOMS: atom_id res chain seq x y z
N MET A 1 -32.92 25.09 -2.15
CA MET A 1 -33.47 23.75 -1.86
C MET A 1 -33.26 22.87 -3.08
N ALA A 2 -32.37 21.89 -2.98
CA ALA A 2 -32.34 20.68 -3.81
C ALA A 2 -31.38 19.70 -3.11
N THR A 3 -31.95 18.69 -2.48
CA THR A 3 -31.27 17.61 -1.75
C THR A 3 -31.12 16.43 -2.70
N ILE A 4 -29.92 15.88 -2.85
CA ILE A 4 -29.69 14.61 -3.56
C ILE A 4 -29.28 13.58 -2.51
N GLY A 5 -30.14 12.58 -2.32
CA GLY A 5 -30.03 11.56 -1.29
C GLY A 5 -29.06 10.43 -1.63
N LEU A 6 -28.37 9.93 -0.60
CA LEU A 6 -27.65 8.67 -0.60
C LEU A 6 -28.63 7.50 -0.70
N SER A 7 -28.33 6.50 -1.53
CA SER A 7 -28.92 5.17 -1.43
C SER A 7 -27.84 4.14 -1.07
N SER A 8 -27.94 3.63 0.15
CA SER A 8 -27.25 2.45 0.64
C SER A 8 -28.01 1.18 0.23
N ILE A 9 -27.32 0.15 -0.26
CA ILE A 9 -27.94 -1.18 -0.43
C ILE A 9 -27.08 -2.23 0.28
N SER A 10 -27.77 -2.97 1.14
CA SER A 10 -27.31 -3.89 2.18
C SER A 10 -26.68 -5.19 1.67
N PHE A 11 -25.63 -5.65 2.34
CA PHE A 11 -25.17 -7.03 2.23
C PHE A 11 -25.98 -7.94 3.15
N ARG A 12 -26.75 -8.86 2.55
CA ARG A 12 -27.55 -9.87 3.25
C ARG A 12 -26.66 -11.05 3.63
N SER A 13 -26.21 -11.11 4.89
CA SER A 13 -25.57 -12.29 5.46
C SER A 13 -26.60 -13.43 5.59
N ARG A 14 -26.31 -14.60 5.01
CA ARG A 14 -27.10 -15.82 5.24
C ARG A 14 -26.16 -16.97 5.61
N ASN A 15 -26.21 -17.33 6.88
CA ASN A 15 -25.51 -18.46 7.50
C ASN A 15 -26.01 -19.80 6.92
N PRO A 16 -25.16 -20.79 6.59
CA PRO A 16 -25.63 -22.11 6.21
C PRO A 16 -25.53 -23.09 7.40
N ARG A 17 -26.68 -23.59 7.86
CA ARG A 17 -26.79 -24.87 8.58
C ARG A 17 -27.36 -25.91 7.61
N ASN A 18 -26.59 -26.96 7.40
CA ASN A 18 -26.86 -28.34 6.96
C ASN A 18 -28.24 -28.68 6.36
N HIS A 19 -28.25 -29.31 5.19
CA HIS A 19 -28.74 -30.69 5.04
C HIS A 19 -28.39 -31.25 3.65
N LEU A 20 -27.88 -32.49 3.61
CA LEU A 20 -27.65 -33.26 2.40
C LEU A 20 -28.98 -33.53 1.67
N THR A 21 -28.96 -33.48 0.34
CA THR A 21 -29.61 -34.50 -0.51
C THR A 21 -29.06 -34.43 -1.93
N SER A 22 -28.51 -35.55 -2.37
CA SER A 22 -27.99 -35.81 -3.72
C SER A 22 -29.13 -35.86 -4.73
N LYS A 23 -29.05 -35.06 -5.79
CA LYS A 23 -29.70 -35.35 -7.07
C LYS A 23 -28.78 -34.96 -8.23
N HIS A 24 -28.48 -35.99 -9.00
CA HIS A 24 -27.67 -36.03 -10.21
C HIS A 24 -28.29 -35.14 -11.30
N LEU A 25 -27.58 -34.12 -11.76
CA LEU A 25 -27.89 -33.39 -12.98
C LEU A 25 -26.59 -33.20 -13.77
N PHE A 26 -26.60 -33.73 -14.98
CA PHE A 26 -25.54 -33.66 -15.96
C PHE A 26 -25.26 -32.20 -16.29
N LEU A 27 -24.04 -31.73 -16.01
CA LEU A 27 -23.56 -30.44 -16.47
C LEU A 27 -22.29 -30.63 -17.31
N THR A 28 -22.45 -30.18 -18.54
CA THR A 28 -21.49 -29.90 -19.61
C THR A 28 -20.04 -29.67 -19.15
N GLU A 29 -19.11 -30.25 -19.91
CA GLU A 29 -17.67 -30.03 -19.81
C GLU A 29 -17.31 -28.55 -19.87
N TYR A 30 -16.97 -27.99 -18.70
CA TYR A 30 -16.07 -26.86 -18.61
C TYR A 30 -14.75 -27.40 -18.05
N PRO A 31 -13.57 -26.97 -18.57
CA PRO A 31 -12.30 -27.52 -18.13
C PRO A 31 -12.15 -27.30 -16.63
N LYS A 32 -12.17 -28.40 -15.88
CA LYS A 32 -11.84 -28.42 -14.46
C LYS A 32 -10.41 -27.90 -14.34
N CYS A 33 -10.26 -26.65 -13.93
CA CYS A 33 -8.98 -26.16 -13.42
C CYS A 33 -8.78 -26.84 -12.06
N THR A 34 -8.14 -28.00 -12.08
CA THR A 34 -7.67 -28.66 -10.86
C THR A 34 -6.50 -27.86 -10.32
N LEU A 35 -6.80 -26.92 -9.42
CA LEU A 35 -5.80 -26.25 -8.61
C LEU A 35 -5.13 -27.30 -7.72
N ARG A 36 -4.01 -27.86 -8.17
CA ARG A 36 -3.12 -28.64 -7.32
C ARG A 36 -2.25 -27.67 -6.54
N ALA A 37 -2.67 -27.36 -5.31
CA ALA A 37 -1.80 -26.76 -4.33
C ALA A 37 -0.83 -27.84 -3.83
N SER A 38 0.45 -27.74 -4.21
CA SER A 38 1.54 -28.49 -3.60
C SER A 38 2.13 -27.62 -2.50
N ALA A 39 1.96 -28.00 -1.25
CA ALA A 39 2.55 -27.30 -0.11
C ALA A 39 3.85 -28.01 0.27
N ASP A 40 4.98 -27.53 -0.27
CA ASP A 40 6.31 -27.87 0.24
C ASP A 40 6.76 -26.76 1.19
N SER A 41 6.36 -26.90 2.45
CA SER A 41 7.10 -26.43 3.64
C SER A 41 6.23 -26.58 4.88
N THR A 42 6.87 -26.71 6.03
CA THR A 42 6.26 -26.81 7.36
C THR A 42 5.51 -25.54 7.81
N ASN A 43 5.44 -24.48 6.99
CA ASN A 43 4.58 -23.29 7.16
C ASN A 43 4.35 -22.58 5.81
N PRO A 44 3.25 -22.84 5.09
CA PRO A 44 2.97 -22.16 3.83
C PRO A 44 2.72 -20.66 4.06
N LYS A 45 3.63 -19.80 3.59
CA LYS A 45 3.43 -18.35 3.52
C LYS A 45 2.88 -17.99 2.12
N ALA A 46 1.75 -17.30 2.08
CA ALA A 46 1.29 -16.66 0.86
C ALA A 46 2.17 -15.43 0.56
N LYS A 47 2.42 -15.15 -0.71
CA LYS A 47 3.17 -13.97 -1.16
C LYS A 47 2.32 -13.18 -2.14
N PHE A 48 2.06 -11.93 -1.81
CA PHE A 48 1.36 -10.96 -2.63
C PHE A 48 2.36 -9.90 -3.10
N ILE A 49 2.32 -9.58 -4.39
CA ILE A 49 3.11 -8.50 -4.97
C ILE A 49 2.17 -7.57 -5.72
N ALA A 50 2.29 -6.28 -5.47
CA ALA A 50 1.59 -5.23 -6.21
C ALA A 50 2.60 -4.20 -6.70
N ARG A 51 2.41 -3.71 -7.93
CA ARG A 51 3.20 -2.61 -8.48
C ARG A 51 2.28 -1.57 -9.10
N ARG A 52 2.58 -0.29 -8.88
CA ARG A 52 1.90 0.83 -9.52
C ARG A 52 2.93 1.87 -9.94
N ARG A 53 2.88 2.25 -11.22
CA ARG A 53 3.72 3.31 -11.78
C ARG A 53 2.84 4.42 -12.33
N GLU A 54 3.11 5.65 -11.92
CA GLU A 54 2.34 6.83 -12.30
C GLU A 54 3.27 7.95 -12.72
N SER A 55 2.78 8.86 -13.55
CA SER A 55 3.54 10.03 -13.95
C SER A 55 2.64 11.24 -14.12
N VAL A 56 3.12 12.38 -13.65
CA VAL A 56 2.38 13.65 -13.66
C VAL A 56 3.30 14.75 -14.18
N SER A 57 2.78 15.55 -15.10
CA SER A 57 3.48 16.74 -15.58
C SER A 57 3.30 17.88 -14.58
N VAL A 58 4.40 18.34 -14.01
CA VAL A 58 4.46 19.40 -13.01
C VAL A 58 5.00 20.68 -13.68
N ARG A 59 4.31 21.79 -13.48
CA ARG A 59 4.78 23.10 -13.94
C ARG A 59 5.86 23.61 -12.99
N GLN A 60 7.04 23.92 -13.53
CA GLN A 60 8.10 24.58 -12.78
C GLN A 60 7.74 26.04 -12.49
N LEU A 61 8.01 26.45 -11.26
CA LEU A 61 7.82 27.83 -10.79
C LEU A 61 9.20 28.49 -10.60
N ARG A 62 9.35 29.33 -9.57
CA ARG A 62 10.61 30.07 -9.33
C ARG A 62 11.79 29.19 -8.94
N ARG A 63 11.54 28.09 -8.21
CA ARG A 63 12.56 27.09 -7.88
C ARG A 63 12.42 25.87 -8.78
N PRO A 64 13.50 25.38 -9.41
CA PRO A 64 13.48 24.13 -10.16
C PRO A 64 13.00 22.98 -9.30
N LEU A 65 12.11 22.14 -9.84
CA LEU A 65 11.60 20.95 -9.12
C LEU A 65 12.75 20.00 -8.73
N MET A 66 13.80 19.90 -9.54
CA MET A 66 15.00 19.13 -9.23
C MET A 66 15.67 19.60 -7.94
N GLU A 67 15.82 20.92 -7.74
CA GLU A 67 16.42 21.47 -6.52
C GLU A 67 15.59 21.11 -5.28
N TYR A 68 14.26 21.14 -5.41
CA TYR A 68 13.35 20.72 -4.34
C TYR A 68 13.45 19.21 -4.05
N MET A 69 13.56 18.38 -5.08
CA MET A 69 13.70 16.92 -4.95
C MET A 69 15.06 16.49 -4.37
N SER A 70 16.08 17.34 -4.48
CA SER A 70 17.41 17.14 -3.88
C SER A 70 17.52 17.63 -2.43
N LEU A 71 16.46 18.22 -1.87
CA LEU A 71 16.47 18.58 -0.46
C LEU A 71 16.47 17.30 0.40
N PRO A 72 17.04 17.34 1.61
CA PRO A 72 16.90 16.25 2.56
C PRO A 72 15.45 15.99 2.91
N ALA A 73 15.10 14.71 3.08
CA ALA A 73 13.74 14.28 3.44
C ALA A 73 13.23 14.88 4.76
N SER A 74 14.11 15.42 5.59
CA SER A 74 13.74 16.16 6.81
C SER A 74 13.18 17.56 6.54
N GLN A 75 13.39 18.11 5.35
CA GLN A 75 13.00 19.49 4.99
C GLN A 75 11.64 19.57 4.30
N TYR A 76 11.02 18.44 3.98
CA TYR A 76 9.70 18.37 3.37
C TYR A 76 8.98 17.08 3.75
N SER A 77 7.67 17.15 3.95
CA SER A 77 6.86 15.97 4.27
C SER A 77 6.71 15.09 3.03
N VAL A 78 7.58 14.10 2.89
CA VAL A 78 7.50 13.05 1.84
C VAL A 78 6.32 12.10 2.10
N LEU A 79 5.97 11.92 3.37
CA LEU A 79 5.06 10.89 3.83
C LEU A 79 3.77 11.55 4.30
N ASP A 80 2.64 11.01 3.84
CA ASP A 80 1.31 11.38 4.30
C ASP A 80 0.89 10.39 5.39
N ALA A 81 0.82 10.86 6.64
CA ALA A 81 0.49 10.05 7.81
C ALA A 81 -0.11 10.94 8.90
N GLU A 82 -1.03 10.39 9.69
CA GLU A 82 -1.67 11.04 10.84
C GLU A 82 -0.64 11.60 11.84
N ARG A 83 0.44 10.86 12.07
CA ARG A 83 1.57 11.31 12.87
C ARG A 83 2.89 10.77 12.34
N ILE A 84 3.92 11.60 12.34
CA ILE A 84 5.28 11.22 11.93
C ILE A 84 6.24 11.52 13.09
N GLU A 85 7.00 10.50 13.48
CA GLU A 85 8.09 10.60 14.45
C GLU A 85 9.41 10.36 13.73
N ARG A 86 10.38 11.25 13.92
CA ARG A 86 11.71 11.11 13.32
C ARG A 86 12.56 10.18 14.18
N VAL A 87 13.06 9.09 13.59
CA VAL A 87 13.94 8.14 14.27
C VAL A 87 15.41 8.56 14.09
N ASP A 88 15.77 8.92 12.85
CA ASP A 88 17.08 9.45 12.50
C ASP A 88 16.96 10.42 11.30
N ASP A 89 18.09 10.74 10.64
CA ASP A 89 18.07 11.71 9.56
C ASP A 89 17.25 11.30 8.34
N ASN A 90 17.19 10.01 8.04
CA ASN A 90 16.52 9.45 6.87
C ASN A 90 15.44 8.41 7.22
N THR A 91 15.27 8.06 8.49
CA THR A 91 14.31 7.08 8.96
C THR A 91 13.19 7.73 9.76
N PHE A 92 11.96 7.39 9.40
CA PHE A 92 10.75 7.94 9.96
C PHE A 92 9.83 6.81 10.41
N ARG A 93 9.18 7.03 11.55
CA ARG A 93 8.09 6.20 12.05
C ARG A 93 6.77 6.91 11.76
N CYS A 94 5.97 6.31 10.89
CA CYS A 94 4.72 6.89 10.42
C CYS A 94 3.53 6.11 10.99
N TYR A 95 2.67 6.83 11.71
CA TYR A 95 1.37 6.38 12.16
C TYR A 95 0.35 6.80 11.10
N VAL A 96 -0.09 5.85 10.27
CA VAL A 96 -0.79 6.18 9.01
C VAL A 96 -2.18 6.75 9.28
N TYR A 97 -3.10 5.90 9.70
CA TYR A 97 -4.45 6.28 10.12
C TYR A 97 -5.05 5.11 10.91
N ARG A 98 -5.73 5.43 12.01
CA ARG A 98 -6.51 4.43 12.77
C ARG A 98 -7.81 4.08 12.05
N PHE A 99 -7.93 2.82 11.63
CA PHE A 99 -9.17 2.33 11.03
C PHE A 99 -9.81 1.23 11.87
N LYS A 100 -11.14 1.17 11.81
CA LYS A 100 -11.94 0.14 12.47
C LYS A 100 -12.28 -0.97 11.47
N PHE A 101 -11.83 -2.18 11.78
CA PHE A 101 -12.15 -3.39 11.05
C PHE A 101 -13.03 -4.28 11.93
N PHE A 102 -14.34 -4.24 11.70
CA PHE A 102 -15.36 -4.82 12.57
C PHE A 102 -15.25 -4.30 14.02
N ALA A 103 -14.95 -5.19 14.97
CA ALA A 103 -14.81 -4.89 16.39
C ALA A 103 -13.38 -4.50 16.78
N PHE A 104 -12.44 -4.44 15.83
CA PHE A 104 -11.04 -4.12 16.08
C PHE A 104 -10.71 -2.73 15.55
N GLU A 105 -9.93 -1.99 16.32
CA GLU A 105 -9.28 -0.77 15.88
C GLU A 105 -7.81 -1.08 15.64
N VAL A 106 -7.32 -0.68 14.46
CA VAL A 106 -5.97 -0.99 13.97
C VAL A 106 -5.28 0.30 13.59
N CYS A 107 -4.04 0.47 14.06
CA CYS A 107 -3.15 1.55 13.69
C CYS A 107 -1.90 0.97 13.03
N PRO A 108 -1.75 1.06 11.71
CA PRO A 108 -0.51 0.70 11.04
C PRO A 108 0.60 1.69 11.38
N VAL A 109 1.71 1.14 11.88
CA VAL A 109 2.95 1.87 12.16
C VAL A 109 3.99 1.39 11.17
N LEU A 110 4.39 2.29 10.27
CA LEU A 110 5.37 2.03 9.23
C LEU A 110 6.71 2.61 9.66
N LEU A 111 7.77 1.82 9.59
CA LEU A 111 9.14 2.31 9.66
C LEU A 111 9.67 2.45 8.24
N VAL A 112 9.98 3.66 7.83
CA VAL A 112 10.31 4.00 6.45
C VAL A 112 11.65 4.71 6.40
N ARG A 113 12.47 4.39 5.40
CA ARG A 113 13.72 5.09 5.09
C ARG A 113 13.60 5.83 3.77
N VAL A 114 14.08 7.07 3.73
CA VAL A 114 14.16 7.87 2.50
C VAL A 114 15.62 8.03 2.09
N GLU A 115 15.96 7.52 0.92
CA GLU A 115 17.30 7.62 0.34
C GLU A 115 17.28 8.63 -0.81
N GLU A 116 18.09 9.67 -0.72
CA GLU A 116 18.26 10.66 -1.78
C GLU A 116 18.95 10.04 -3.00
N GLN A 117 18.54 10.46 -4.20
CA GLN A 117 19.12 10.06 -5.47
C GLN A 117 19.33 11.28 -6.36
N THR A 118 20.20 11.14 -7.38
CA THR A 118 20.56 12.24 -8.28
C THR A 118 19.36 12.97 -8.89
N ASN A 119 18.27 12.24 -9.19
CA ASN A 119 17.08 12.77 -9.85
C ASN A 119 15.79 12.58 -9.04
N GLY A 120 15.88 12.41 -7.72
CA GLY A 120 14.72 12.18 -6.87
C GLY A 120 15.07 11.47 -5.57
N CYS A 121 14.21 10.56 -5.13
CA CYS A 121 14.43 9.80 -3.91
C CYS A 121 13.82 8.39 -3.99
N CYS A 122 14.28 7.51 -3.12
CA CYS A 122 13.75 6.17 -2.94
C CYS A 122 13.24 6.01 -1.51
N ILE A 123 11.96 5.67 -1.39
CA ILE A 123 11.30 5.44 -0.13
C ILE A 123 11.22 3.93 0.06
N LYS A 124 11.78 3.42 1.16
CA LYS A 124 11.80 1.99 1.49
C LYS A 124 11.04 1.75 2.79
N LEU A 125 10.08 0.83 2.77
CA LEU A 125 9.48 0.31 4.01
C LEU A 125 10.43 -0.71 4.63
N LEU A 126 10.94 -0.39 5.82
CA LEU A 126 11.79 -1.27 6.60
C LEU A 126 10.98 -2.26 7.42
N SER A 127 9.85 -1.82 7.98
CA SER A 127 8.94 -2.68 8.73
C SER A 127 7.54 -2.11 8.78
N CYS A 128 6.53 -2.98 8.83
CA CYS A 128 5.15 -2.63 9.14
C CYS A 128 4.72 -3.39 10.39
N LYS A 129 4.18 -2.69 11.38
CA LYS A 129 3.59 -3.29 12.58
C LYS A 129 2.21 -2.70 12.82
N LEU A 130 1.32 -3.51 13.37
CA LEU A 130 -0.04 -3.14 13.74
C LEU A 130 -0.08 -2.89 15.25
N GLU A 131 -0.49 -1.68 15.63
CA GLU A 131 -0.87 -1.33 16.99
C GLU A 131 -2.40 -1.40 17.15
N GLY A 132 -2.87 -1.70 18.36
CA GLY A 132 -4.29 -1.84 18.65
C GLY A 132 -4.53 -2.79 19.82
N SER A 133 -5.60 -3.58 19.73
CA SER A 133 -5.91 -4.60 20.73
C SER A 133 -4.86 -5.74 20.72
N PRO A 134 -4.79 -6.56 21.79
CA PRO A 134 -3.84 -7.67 21.87
C PRO A 134 -3.92 -8.64 20.68
N ILE A 135 -5.12 -8.87 20.15
CA ILE A 135 -5.34 -9.72 18.97
C ILE A 135 -4.77 -9.11 17.68
N VAL A 136 -4.77 -7.78 17.55
CA VAL A 136 -4.17 -7.06 16.42
C VAL A 136 -2.64 -7.17 16.50
N VAL A 137 -2.07 -6.88 17.68
CA VAL A 137 -0.62 -6.95 17.91
C VAL A 137 -0.10 -8.38 17.68
N ALA A 138 -0.86 -9.40 18.07
CA ALA A 138 -0.51 -10.80 17.83
C ALA A 138 -0.44 -11.20 16.34
N GLN A 139 -1.00 -10.40 15.42
CA GLN A 139 -0.84 -10.67 13.98
C GLN A 139 0.54 -10.27 13.44
N ASN A 140 1.30 -9.42 14.15
CA ASN A 140 2.61 -8.94 13.69
C ASN A 140 3.67 -10.03 13.49
N GLU A 141 3.44 -11.23 14.01
CA GLU A 141 4.30 -12.41 13.85
C GLU A 141 3.87 -13.31 12.68
N LYS A 142 2.75 -12.97 12.02
CA LYS A 142 2.14 -13.79 10.96
C LYS A 142 2.27 -13.19 9.57
N PHE A 143 2.73 -11.94 9.46
CA PHE A 143 2.95 -11.28 8.19
C PHE A 143 4.27 -10.52 8.21
N ASP A 144 4.85 -10.39 7.02
CA ASP A 144 5.97 -9.52 6.74
C ASP A 144 5.54 -8.58 5.60
N ALA A 145 6.11 -7.39 5.51
CA ALA A 145 5.81 -6.48 4.42
C ALA A 145 7.03 -5.65 4.06
N SER A 146 7.26 -5.48 2.75
CA SER A 146 8.29 -4.61 2.21
C SER A 146 7.70 -3.76 1.09
N MET A 147 8.27 -2.57 0.89
CA MET A 147 7.86 -1.65 -0.16
C MET A 147 9.06 -0.84 -0.61
N VAL A 148 9.13 -0.58 -1.91
CA VAL A 148 10.06 0.35 -2.51
C VAL A 148 9.26 1.28 -3.42
N ASN A 149 9.37 2.58 -3.20
CA ASN A 149 8.80 3.60 -4.07
C ASN A 149 9.91 4.51 -4.60
N GLN A 150 10.15 4.41 -5.91
CA GLN A 150 11.11 5.24 -6.62
C GLN A 150 10.42 6.48 -7.16
N ILE A 151 10.79 7.64 -6.63
CA ILE A 151 10.35 8.94 -7.11
C ILE A 151 11.47 9.53 -7.97
N SER A 152 11.15 9.87 -9.20
CA SER A 152 12.13 10.44 -10.14
C SER A 152 11.52 11.57 -10.96
N CYS A 153 12.34 12.57 -11.25
CA CYS A 153 12.00 13.66 -12.15
C CYS A 153 12.86 13.55 -13.42
N ASN A 154 12.22 13.44 -14.59
CA ASN A 154 12.93 13.35 -15.86
C ASN A 154 13.10 14.75 -16.48
N SER A 155 14.35 15.17 -16.68
CA SER A 155 14.71 16.41 -17.36
C SER A 155 14.97 16.15 -18.85
N SER A 156 13.92 16.06 -19.67
CA SER A 156 14.09 15.95 -21.12
C SER A 156 14.61 17.25 -21.76
N SER A 157 14.58 18.38 -21.05
CA SER A 157 15.31 19.60 -21.40
C SER A 157 15.41 20.51 -20.18
N SER A 158 16.58 21.09 -19.91
CA SER A 158 16.81 21.99 -18.77
C SER A 158 16.01 23.30 -18.81
N ASN A 159 15.31 23.58 -19.93
CA ASN A 159 14.57 24.81 -20.17
C ASN A 159 13.05 24.60 -20.31
N SER A 160 12.52 23.38 -20.11
CA SER A 160 11.07 23.16 -20.19
C SER A 160 10.37 23.66 -18.93
N THR A 161 9.33 24.46 -19.11
CA THR A 161 8.44 24.91 -18.01
C THR A 161 7.65 23.76 -17.38
N MET A 162 7.65 22.58 -18.01
CA MET A 162 6.99 21.37 -17.54
C MET A 162 8.05 20.29 -17.31
N GLN A 163 7.94 19.58 -16.19
CA GLN A 163 8.76 18.41 -15.88
C GLN A 163 7.88 17.21 -15.54
N LEU A 164 8.34 16.02 -15.90
CA LEU A 164 7.61 14.79 -15.63
C LEU A 164 8.10 14.19 -14.31
N LEU A 165 7.22 14.18 -13.31
CA LEU A 165 7.43 13.50 -12.04
C LEU A 165 6.84 12.09 -12.14
N THR A 166 7.65 11.07 -11.90
CA THR A 166 7.26 9.66 -11.96
C THR A 166 7.42 9.02 -10.59
N SER A 167 6.41 8.26 -10.19
CA SER A 167 6.39 7.40 -9.00
C SER A 167 6.27 5.95 -9.45
N ASP A 168 7.13 5.06 -8.95
CA ASP A 168 7.08 3.62 -9.23
C ASP A 168 7.19 2.85 -7.91
N ALA A 169 6.03 2.40 -7.42
CA ALA A 169 5.90 1.73 -6.13
C ALA A 169 5.68 0.23 -6.33
N VAL A 170 6.47 -0.57 -5.61
CA VAL A 170 6.32 -2.03 -5.50
C VAL A 170 6.12 -2.38 -4.03
N ILE A 171 5.11 -3.19 -3.74
CA ILE A 171 4.79 -3.70 -2.40
C ILE A 171 4.82 -5.22 -2.46
N GLU A 172 5.42 -5.85 -1.46
CA GLU A 172 5.46 -7.28 -1.26
C GLU A 172 5.04 -7.62 0.19
N SER A 173 4.18 -8.63 0.36
CA SER A 173 3.72 -9.12 1.68
C SER A 173 3.45 -10.62 1.67
#